data_AF-A0A948S5V4-F1
#
_entry.id   AF-A0A948S5V4-F1
#
_cell.length_a   1.000
_cell.length_b   1.000
_cell.length_c   1.000
_cell.angle_alpha   90.00
_cell.angle_beta   90.00
_cell.angle_gamma   90.00
#
_symmetry.space_group_name_H-M   'P 1'
#
loop_
_entity.id
_entity.type
_entity.pdbx_description
1 polymer ?
#
loop_
_entity_poly.entity_id
_entity_poly.type
_entity_poly.pdbx_seq_one_letter_code
_entity_poly.pdbx_strand_id
1 'polypeptide(L)'
;MNSSVPNRRVSCGAFTLIELMVVVAIIAILAGLTLSTMGYMNRKAARSRAEAEVAALAAAIESYKLDNGLYPQMDNPSSTSMANVTTTNLYAALCPTGAGKVYLEPRPSMLNTNSTRYSFIDPWGNAYNYRTNTNGNILVNSNFFDVWSTAGSTNTDDYIRN
;
A
#
# COMPACT_ATOMS: atom_id res chain seq x y z
N MET A 1 -77.18 -30.80 -24.93
CA MET A 1 -76.35 -31.27 -23.80
C MET A 1 -75.06 -30.46 -23.82
N ASN A 2 -74.90 -29.47 -22.93
CA ASN A 2 -73.69 -28.65 -22.87
C ASN A 2 -72.98 -28.96 -21.55
N SER A 3 -71.89 -29.74 -21.63
CA SER A 3 -71.10 -30.15 -20.47
C SER A 3 -70.09 -29.07 -20.11
N SER A 4 -70.30 -28.41 -18.98
CA SER A 4 -69.40 -27.43 -18.39
C SER A 4 -68.16 -28.11 -17.81
N VAL A 5 -67.00 -27.84 -18.42
CA VAL A 5 -65.69 -28.31 -17.93
C VAL A 5 -65.29 -27.48 -16.69
N PRO A 6 -64.95 -28.09 -15.54
CA PRO A 6 -64.51 -27.37 -14.36
C PRO A 6 -63.05 -26.89 -14.54
N ASN A 7 -62.84 -25.58 -14.42
CA ASN A 7 -61.53 -24.94 -14.46
C ASN A 7 -60.80 -25.14 -13.13
N ARG A 8 -59.86 -26.10 -13.08
CA ARG A 8 -59.03 -26.35 -11.89
C ARG A 8 -58.02 -25.22 -11.72
N ARG A 9 -58.31 -24.27 -10.83
CA ARG A 9 -57.35 -23.23 -10.43
C ARG A 9 -56.18 -23.89 -9.73
N VAL A 10 -55.00 -23.82 -10.34
CA VAL A 10 -53.72 -24.16 -9.70
C VAL A 10 -53.48 -23.09 -8.63
N SER A 11 -53.49 -23.47 -7.34
CA SER A 11 -53.09 -22.54 -6.28
C SER A 11 -51.58 -22.32 -6.39
N CYS A 12 -51.18 -21.16 -6.89
CA CYS A 12 -49.83 -20.66 -6.70
C CYS A 12 -49.66 -20.40 -5.18
N GLY A 13 -48.72 -21.08 -4.54
CA GLY A 13 -48.46 -20.93 -3.10
C GLY A 13 -48.08 -19.49 -2.79
N ALA A 14 -48.79 -18.88 -1.83
CA ALA A 14 -48.42 -17.57 -1.29
C ALA A 14 -47.31 -17.75 -0.26
N PHE A 15 -46.24 -16.97 -0.38
CA PHE A 15 -45.13 -16.95 0.58
C PHE A 15 -45.63 -16.55 1.98
N THR A 16 -45.16 -17.25 3.00
CA THR A 16 -45.46 -16.91 4.39
C THR A 16 -44.51 -15.83 4.90
N LEU A 17 -45.00 -14.97 5.81
CA LEU A 17 -44.16 -13.95 6.45
C LEU A 17 -43.00 -14.57 7.23
N ILE A 18 -43.21 -15.76 7.82
CA ILE A 18 -42.17 -16.46 8.59
C ILE A 18 -41.03 -16.97 7.69
N GLU A 19 -41.33 -17.45 6.47
CA GLU A 19 -40.30 -17.84 5.50
C GLU A 19 -39.40 -16.64 5.14
N LEU A 20 -40.00 -15.47 4.95
CA LEU A 20 -39.23 -14.26 4.67
C LEU A 20 -38.45 -13.77 5.90
N MET A 21 -39.02 -13.88 7.10
CA MET A 21 -38.36 -13.48 8.35
C MET A 21 -37.10 -14.31 8.65
N VAL A 22 -37.16 -15.62 8.44
CA VAL A 22 -35.98 -16.48 8.64
C VAL A 22 -34.89 -16.15 7.62
N VAL A 23 -35.26 -15.86 6.37
CA VAL A 23 -34.30 -15.50 5.31
C VAL A 23 -33.56 -14.20 5.66
N VAL A 24 -34.28 -13.14 6.04
CA VAL A 24 -33.62 -11.87 6.39
C VAL A 24 -32.82 -11.98 7.68
N ALA A 25 -33.23 -12.84 8.63
CA ALA A 25 -32.45 -13.12 9.84
C ALA A 25 -31.11 -13.81 9.52
N ILE A 26 -31.11 -14.81 8.62
CA ILE A 26 -29.87 -15.47 8.18
C ILE A 26 -28.97 -14.50 7.42
N ILE A 27 -29.53 -13.68 6.51
CA ILE A 27 -28.77 -12.67 5.77
C ILE A 27 -28.13 -11.66 6.73
N ALA A 28 -28.85 -11.21 7.76
CA ALA A 28 -28.31 -10.28 8.76
C ALA A 28 -27.12 -10.86 9.55
N ILE A 29 -27.19 -12.14 9.93
CA ILE A 29 -26.09 -12.84 10.62
C ILE A 29 -24.88 -12.96 9.69
N LEU A 30 -25.08 -13.42 8.45
CA LEU A 30 -24.00 -13.57 7.48
C LEU A 30 -23.36 -12.21 7.12
N ALA A 31 -24.17 -11.17 6.91
CA ALA A 31 -23.67 -9.83 6.65
C ALA A 31 -22.82 -9.31 7.81
N GLY A 32 -23.24 -9.51 9.07
CA GLY A 32 -22.46 -9.14 10.25
C GLY A 32 -21.08 -9.81 10.31
N LEU A 33 -21.00 -11.11 9.99
CA LEU A 33 -19.74 -11.84 9.98
C LEU A 33 -18.80 -11.38 8.85
N THR A 34 -19.32 -11.13 7.65
CA THR A 34 -18.50 -10.73 6.49
C THR A 34 -17.78 -9.39 6.69
N LEU A 35 -18.39 -8.42 7.37
CA LEU A 35 -17.76 -7.11 7.63
C LEU A 35 -16.57 -7.22 8.59
N SER A 36 -16.60 -8.17 9.52
CA SER A 36 -15.56 -8.30 10.57
C SER A 36 -14.19 -8.76 10.04
N THR A 37 -14.16 -9.56 8.97
CA THR A 37 -12.92 -10.16 8.44
C THR A 37 -12.14 -9.25 7.47
N MET A 38 -12.77 -8.21 6.92
CA MET A 38 -12.16 -7.40 5.85
C MET A 38 -10.96 -6.57 6.32
N GLY A 39 -11.00 -6.05 7.56
CA GLY A 39 -9.91 -5.19 8.07
C GLY A 39 -8.57 -5.90 8.22
N TYR A 40 -8.57 -7.16 8.65
CA TYR A 40 -7.34 -7.94 8.84
C TYR A 40 -6.70 -8.32 7.49
N MET A 41 -7.50 -8.74 6.52
CA MET A 41 -7.02 -9.09 5.18
C MET A 41 -6.38 -7.90 4.48
N ASN A 42 -6.98 -6.71 4.59
CA ASN A 42 -6.43 -5.48 4.01
C ASN A 42 -5.06 -5.13 4.62
N ARG A 43 -4.89 -5.25 5.94
CA ARG A 43 -3.59 -5.01 6.60
C ARG A 43 -2.51 -6.00 6.15
N LYS A 44 -2.86 -7.28 6.02
CA LYS A 44 -1.92 -8.31 5.55
C LYS A 44 -1.50 -8.07 4.10
N ALA A 45 -2.46 -7.74 3.23
CA ALA A 45 -2.19 -7.41 1.83
C ALA A 45 -1.34 -6.13 1.70
N ALA A 46 -1.65 -5.09 2.49
CA ALA A 46 -0.86 -3.88 2.58
C ALA A 46 0.59 -4.16 3.02
N ARG A 47 0.79 -4.98 4.06
CA ARG A 47 2.13 -5.37 4.52
C ARG A 47 2.92 -6.12 3.47
N SER A 48 2.34 -7.15 2.86
CA SER A 48 3.00 -7.91 1.79
C SER A 48 3.36 -7.03 0.60
N ARG A 49 2.50 -6.06 0.26
CA ARG A 49 2.78 -5.08 -0.78
C ARG A 49 3.95 -4.18 -0.39
N ALA A 50 3.98 -3.65 0.83
CA ALA A 50 5.06 -2.81 1.31
C ALA A 50 6.40 -3.55 1.35
N GLU A 51 6.42 -4.82 1.75
CA GLU A 51 7.62 -5.67 1.72
C GLU A 51 8.20 -5.80 0.30
N ALA A 52 7.34 -6.04 -0.69
CA ALA A 52 7.76 -6.11 -2.10
C ALA A 52 8.27 -4.75 -2.62
N GLU A 53 7.63 -3.65 -2.20
CA GLU A 53 7.99 -2.29 -2.58
C GLU A 53 9.34 -1.86 -1.98
N VAL A 54 9.60 -2.20 -0.70
CA VAL A 54 10.90 -2.00 -0.04
C VAL A 54 12.00 -2.79 -0.75
N ALA A 55 11.76 -4.05 -1.10
CA ALA A 55 12.72 -4.86 -1.84
C ALA A 55 13.03 -4.27 -3.23
N ALA A 56 12.01 -3.79 -3.94
CA ALA A 56 12.20 -3.13 -5.23
C ALA A 56 12.99 -1.82 -5.11
N LEU A 57 12.70 -1.01 -4.08
CA LEU A 57 13.45 0.20 -3.77
C LEU A 57 14.91 -0.11 -3.46
N ALA A 58 15.17 -1.12 -2.62
CA ALA A 58 16.53 -1.55 -2.28
C ALA A 58 17.32 -1.97 -3.52
N ALA A 59 16.74 -2.81 -4.39
CA ALA A 59 17.37 -3.23 -5.64
C ALA A 59 17.66 -2.05 -6.60
N ALA A 60 16.75 -1.08 -6.67
CA ALA A 60 16.93 0.13 -7.47
C ALA A 60 18.06 1.03 -6.92
N ILE A 61 18.14 1.17 -5.58
CA ILE A 61 19.21 1.90 -4.89
C ILE A 61 20.58 1.26 -5.13
N GLU A 62 20.64 -0.07 -5.07
CA GLU A 62 21.87 -0.81 -5.41
C GLU A 62 22.26 -0.61 -6.88
N SER A 63 21.30 -0.70 -7.80
CA SER A 63 21.53 -0.46 -9.23
C SER A 63 22.03 0.97 -9.49
N TYR A 64 21.49 1.96 -8.77
CA TYR A 64 21.97 3.34 -8.82
C TYR A 64 23.42 3.45 -8.38
N LYS A 65 23.82 2.76 -7.30
CA LYS A 65 25.21 2.77 -6.83
C LYS A 65 26.16 2.11 -7.82
N LEU A 66 25.74 1.03 -8.50
CA LEU A 66 26.56 0.37 -9.52
C LEU A 66 26.92 1.32 -10.66
N ASP A 67 26.00 2.19 -11.06
CA ASP A 67 26.21 3.11 -12.18
C ASP A 67 26.86 4.44 -11.76
N ASN A 68 26.53 4.96 -10.57
CA ASN A 68 27.00 6.28 -10.11
C ASN A 68 28.13 6.22 -9.07
N GLY A 69 28.49 5.01 -8.62
CA GLY A 69 29.53 4.76 -7.61
C GLY A 69 29.13 5.10 -6.16
N LEU A 70 27.98 5.75 -5.96
CA LEU A 70 27.51 6.26 -4.67
C LEU A 70 26.01 5.98 -4.53
N TYR A 71 25.53 5.73 -3.31
CA TYR A 71 24.09 5.73 -3.06
C TYR A 71 23.50 7.12 -3.25
N PRO A 72 22.21 7.25 -3.62
CA PRO A 72 21.53 8.54 -3.68
C PRO A 72 21.73 9.32 -2.37
N GLN A 73 22.41 10.46 -2.43
CA GLN A 73 22.68 11.29 -1.25
C GLN A 73 21.75 12.49 -1.21
N MET A 74 21.63 13.12 -0.04
CA MET A 74 20.96 14.40 0.06
C MET A 74 21.88 15.52 -0.45
N ASP A 75 21.33 16.43 -1.25
CA ASP A 75 22.04 17.61 -1.74
C ASP A 75 22.46 18.58 -0.62
N ASN A 76 21.96 18.38 0.61
CA ASN A 76 22.30 19.22 1.75
C ASN A 76 22.42 18.41 3.05
N PRO A 77 23.64 18.11 3.54
CA PRO A 77 23.85 17.43 4.82
C PRO A 77 23.59 18.33 6.04
N SER A 78 23.25 19.61 5.83
CA SER A 78 23.06 20.61 6.91
C SER A 78 21.60 20.79 7.37
N SER A 79 20.63 20.21 6.66
CA SER A 79 19.22 20.21 7.08
C SER A 79 18.99 19.12 8.13
N THR A 80 19.13 19.50 9.40
CA THR A 80 18.85 18.69 10.61
C THR A 80 17.41 18.16 10.73
N SER A 81 16.53 18.40 9.74
CA SER A 81 15.19 17.82 9.68
C SER A 81 15.20 16.53 8.86
N MET A 82 15.65 15.44 9.50
CA MET A 82 15.81 14.10 8.93
C MET A 82 14.50 13.40 8.51
N ALA A 83 13.33 14.03 8.70
CA ALA A 83 12.04 13.34 8.58
C ALA A 83 11.37 13.46 7.20
N ASN A 84 11.60 14.52 6.43
CA ASN A 84 10.80 14.81 5.21
C ASN A 84 11.62 15.21 3.96
N VAL A 85 12.95 15.11 4.02
CA VAL A 85 13.84 15.48 2.90
C VAL A 85 14.41 14.24 2.19
N THR A 86 14.26 13.06 2.78
CA THR A 86 14.98 11.86 2.31
C THR A 86 14.30 11.14 1.15
N THR A 87 12.97 11.15 1.05
CA THR A 87 12.27 10.48 -0.05
C THR A 87 12.15 11.28 -1.33
N THR A 88 12.14 12.61 -1.23
CA THR A 88 12.01 13.46 -2.43
C THR A 88 13.27 13.39 -3.28
N ASN A 89 14.44 13.41 -2.64
CA ASN A 89 15.72 13.25 -3.32
C ASN A 89 15.89 11.82 -3.83
N LEU A 90 15.42 10.82 -3.07
CA LEU A 90 15.43 9.43 -3.54
C LEU A 90 14.58 9.23 -4.80
N TYR A 91 13.38 9.83 -4.84
CA TYR A 91 12.54 9.78 -6.03
C TYR A 91 13.24 10.40 -7.24
N ALA A 92 13.83 11.58 -7.08
CA ALA A 92 14.54 12.25 -8.17
C ALA A 92 15.74 11.43 -8.69
N ALA A 93 16.44 10.71 -7.81
CA ALA A 93 17.57 9.87 -8.17
C ALA A 93 17.17 8.56 -8.87
N LEU A 94 16.11 7.90 -8.41
CA LEU A 94 15.65 6.62 -8.97
C LEU A 94 14.74 6.78 -10.19
N CYS A 95 13.98 7.88 -10.24
CA CYS A 95 12.97 8.17 -11.25
C CYS A 95 13.17 9.59 -11.82
N PRO A 96 14.30 9.88 -12.48
CA PRO A 96 14.56 11.21 -13.02
C PRO A 96 13.55 11.54 -14.14
N THR A 97 12.90 12.70 -14.06
CA THR A 97 11.96 13.21 -15.10
C THR A 97 12.68 13.77 -16.34
N GLY A 98 14.00 13.58 -16.45
CA GLY A 98 14.88 14.15 -17.49
C GLY A 98 15.81 13.11 -18.12
N ALA A 99 16.99 13.53 -18.58
CA ALA A 99 17.95 12.71 -19.33
C ALA A 99 18.74 11.67 -18.50
N GLY A 100 18.15 11.11 -17.44
CA GLY A 100 18.79 10.12 -16.58
C GLY A 100 18.27 8.70 -16.82
N LYS A 101 19.07 7.69 -16.46
CA LYS A 101 18.61 6.30 -16.41
C LYS A 101 17.53 6.17 -15.32
N VAL A 102 16.43 5.51 -15.66
CA VAL A 102 15.38 5.16 -14.70
C VAL A 102 15.76 3.84 -14.03
N TYR A 103 15.84 3.84 -12.70
CA TYR A 103 16.20 2.68 -11.89
C TYR A 103 14.98 1.98 -11.29
N LEU A 104 13.87 2.70 -11.16
CA LEU A 104 12.61 2.18 -10.65
C LEU A 104 11.46 2.79 -11.45
N GLU A 105 10.50 1.96 -11.84
CA GLU A 105 9.21 2.42 -12.35
C GLU A 105 8.17 2.34 -11.22
N PRO A 106 7.82 3.46 -10.57
CA PRO A 106 6.83 3.44 -9.51
C PRO A 106 5.46 3.08 -10.06
N ARG A 107 4.76 2.19 -9.36
CA ARG A 107 3.32 1.98 -9.60
C ARG A 107 2.59 3.32 -9.35
N PRO A 108 1.48 3.62 -10.04
CA PRO A 108 0.75 4.87 -9.80
C PRO A 108 0.34 5.07 -8.33
N SER A 109 0.01 3.97 -7.64
CA SER A 109 -0.34 3.94 -6.22
C SER A 109 0.85 3.99 -5.25
N MET A 110 2.08 4.19 -5.77
CA MET A 110 3.32 4.40 -5.02
C MET A 110 3.73 5.86 -4.97
N LEU A 111 2.98 6.76 -5.61
CA LEU A 111 3.33 8.16 -5.76
C LEU A 111 2.42 9.05 -4.93
N ASN A 112 3.01 9.98 -4.18
CA ASN A 112 2.24 11.10 -3.65
C ASN A 112 1.93 12.09 -4.79
N THR A 113 0.66 12.24 -5.13
CA THR A 113 0.20 13.15 -6.20
C THR A 113 -0.16 14.55 -5.69
N ASN A 114 -0.07 14.82 -4.38
CA ASN A 114 -0.67 16.00 -3.74
C ASN A 114 0.32 17.13 -3.42
N SER A 115 1.56 17.16 -3.91
CA SER A 115 2.48 18.27 -3.60
C SER A 115 3.64 18.43 -4.58
N THR A 116 4.23 19.62 -4.53
CA THR A 116 5.45 20.11 -5.21
C THR A 116 6.71 19.24 -5.03
N ARG A 117 6.57 18.07 -4.39
CA ARG A 117 7.62 17.10 -4.09
C ARG A 117 7.06 15.70 -4.32
N TYR A 118 7.66 14.97 -5.24
CA TYR A 118 7.35 13.56 -5.44
C TYR A 118 8.03 12.73 -4.34
N SER A 119 7.30 11.79 -3.76
CA SER A 119 7.84 10.81 -2.80
C SER A 119 7.16 9.47 -2.99
N PHE A 120 7.88 8.40 -2.65
CA PHE A 120 7.29 7.06 -2.60
C PHE A 120 6.39 6.95 -1.36
N ILE A 121 5.16 6.50 -1.55
CA ILE A 121 4.20 6.27 -0.48
C ILE A 121 3.93 4.78 -0.29
N ASP A 122 3.77 4.38 0.96
CA ASP A 122 3.39 3.04 1.36
C ASP A 122 1.86 2.82 1.21
N PRO A 123 1.38 1.57 1.35
CA PRO A 123 -0.04 1.25 1.23
C PRO A 123 -0.94 1.91 2.28
N TRP A 124 -0.38 2.53 3.32
CA TRP A 124 -1.10 3.30 4.34
C TRP A 124 -1.07 4.81 4.06
N GLY A 125 -0.44 5.24 2.97
CA GLY A 125 -0.34 6.63 2.54
C GLY A 125 0.78 7.42 3.21
N ASN A 126 1.64 6.76 4.00
CA ASN A 126 2.81 7.40 4.59
C ASN A 126 3.95 7.37 3.58
N ALA A 127 4.84 8.36 3.61
CA ALA A 127 6.06 8.28 2.83
C ALA A 127 6.95 7.13 3.33
N TYR A 128 7.63 6.44 2.42
CA TYR A 128 8.77 5.62 2.79
C TYR A 128 9.82 6.47 3.50
N ASN A 129 10.77 5.85 4.15
CA ASN A 129 11.91 6.51 4.75
C ASN A 129 13.16 5.93 4.12
N TYR A 130 14.19 6.75 4.04
CA TYR A 130 15.48 6.36 3.51
C TYR A 130 16.53 7.04 4.37
N ARG A 131 17.71 6.43 4.51
CA ARG A 131 18.88 7.07 5.09
C ARG A 131 20.14 6.34 4.63
N THR A 132 21.23 7.10 4.59
CA THR A 132 22.58 6.61 4.30
C THR A 132 23.53 6.80 5.48
N ASN A 133 23.03 7.29 6.63
CA ASN A 133 23.85 7.54 7.81
C ASN A 133 24.14 6.25 8.60
N THR A 134 25.24 6.28 9.36
CA THR A 134 25.48 5.31 10.44
C THR A 134 25.66 6.07 11.74
N ASN A 135 25.02 5.62 12.83
CA ASN A 135 25.15 6.21 14.16
C ASN A 135 24.88 7.73 14.23
N GLY A 136 23.88 8.22 13.49
CA GLY A 136 23.42 9.62 13.55
C GLY A 136 24.25 10.63 12.77
N ASN A 137 25.42 10.25 12.24
CA ASN A 137 26.25 11.12 11.41
C ASN A 137 25.90 10.96 9.92
N ILE A 138 25.49 12.04 9.26
CA ILE A 138 25.26 12.03 7.80
C ILE A 138 26.61 11.73 7.12
N LEU A 139 26.72 10.53 6.58
CA LEU A 139 27.92 10.08 5.88
C LEU A 139 27.77 10.39 4.39
N VAL A 140 28.63 11.28 3.89
CA VAL A 140 28.90 11.37 2.46
C VAL A 140 29.66 10.09 2.05
N ASN A 141 29.27 9.45 0.94
CA ASN A 141 29.86 8.19 0.47
C ASN A 141 29.83 7.03 1.50
N SER A 142 28.65 6.75 2.08
CA SER A 142 28.50 5.54 2.90
C SER A 142 28.31 4.28 2.04
N ASN A 143 28.82 3.17 2.54
CA ASN A 143 28.52 1.83 2.01
C ASN A 143 27.24 1.23 2.58
N PHE A 144 26.47 2.03 3.32
CA PHE A 144 25.27 1.59 4.03
C PHE A 144 24.07 2.43 3.58
N PHE A 145 22.94 1.76 3.40
CA PHE A 145 21.64 2.39 3.26
C PHE A 145 20.60 1.60 4.05
N ASP A 146 19.55 2.30 4.47
CA ASP A 146 18.38 1.73 5.11
C ASP A 146 17.15 2.42 4.52
N VAL A 147 16.21 1.61 4.03
CA VAL A 147 14.93 2.04 3.46
C VAL A 147 13.81 1.31 4.21
N TRP A 148 12.84 2.08 4.73
CA TRP A 148 11.77 1.49 5.54
C TRP A 148 10.41 2.19 5.43
N SER A 149 9.34 1.42 5.59
CA SER A 149 7.99 1.94 5.88
C SER A 149 7.71 1.82 7.38
N THR A 150 6.98 2.79 7.93
CA THR A 150 6.48 2.73 9.31
C THR A 150 5.26 1.83 9.47
N ALA A 151 4.69 1.35 8.36
CA ALA A 151 3.45 0.56 8.31
C ALA A 151 2.25 1.21 9.03
N GLY A 152 2.27 2.54 9.18
CA GLY A 152 1.30 3.28 9.98
C GLY A 152 1.40 3.04 11.49
N SER A 153 2.48 2.43 11.98
CA SER A 153 2.78 2.21 13.40
C SER A 153 3.80 3.23 13.91
N THR A 154 3.73 3.55 15.20
CA THR A 154 4.79 4.29 15.91
C THR A 154 5.79 3.35 16.60
N ASN A 155 5.51 2.04 16.61
CA ASN A 155 6.43 1.03 17.13
C ASN A 155 7.43 0.63 16.04
N THR A 156 8.71 0.73 16.35
CA THR A 156 9.81 0.40 15.42
C THR A 156 9.85 -1.06 15.01
N ASP A 157 9.29 -1.96 15.82
CA ASP A 157 9.25 -3.41 15.57
C ASP A 157 8.26 -3.77 14.45
N ASP A 158 7.29 -2.90 14.19
CA ASP A 158 6.32 -3.09 13.10
C ASP A 158 6.84 -2.58 11.75
N TYR A 159 8.00 -1.90 11.75
CA TYR A 159 8.53 -1.28 10.53
C TYR A 159 8.97 -2.35 9.55
N ILE A 160 8.73 -2.08 8.28
CA ILE A 160 9.13 -2.95 7.18
C ILE A 160 10.39 -2.34 6.57
N ARG A 161 11.52 -3.05 6.62
CA ARG A 161 12.84 -2.55 6.19
C ARG A 161 13.54 -3.56 5.28
N ASN A 162 14.59 -3.09 4.60
CA ASN A 162 15.48 -3.94 3.80
C ASN A 162 16.42 -4.80 4.65
#